data_AF-A0A919LUP1-F1
#
_entry.id   AF-A0A919LUP1-F1
#
_cell.length_a   1.000
_cell.length_b   1.000
_cell.length_c   1.000
_cell.angle_alpha   90.00
_cell.angle_beta   90.00
_cell.angle_gamma   90.00
#
_symmetry.space_group_name_H-M   'P 1'
#
loop_
_entity.id
_entity.type
_entity.pdbx_description
1 polymer ?
#
loop_
_entity_poly.entity_id
_entity_poly.type
_entity_poly.pdbx_seq_one_letter_code
_entity_poly.pdbx_strand_id
1 'polypeptide(L)'
;MSSKVEQLHQQLKERILVLDGGMGTMIQGYRLSEQDFRGERFADWPCDLKGNNDLLVLSKPEVIREIHDAYFEAGADIIETNTFNSTTIAMADYQMESLSAEINFAAAKLARASADAGRPARRKNRAMSRACLARPTAPPLSRLM
;
A
#
# COMPACT_ATOMS: atom_id res chain seq x y z
N MET A 1 -23.48 -16.27 4.92
CA MET A 1 -22.16 -15.64 5.18
C MET A 1 -22.41 -14.17 5.42
N SER A 2 -21.93 -13.61 6.53
CA SER A 2 -22.02 -12.17 6.80
C SER A 2 -21.08 -11.40 5.86
N SER A 3 -21.55 -10.28 5.30
CA SER A 3 -20.77 -9.46 4.36
C SER A 3 -19.52 -8.87 5.03
N LYS A 4 -18.49 -8.50 4.25
CA LYS A 4 -17.28 -7.85 4.80
C LYS A 4 -17.61 -6.56 5.56
N VAL A 5 -18.64 -5.84 5.10
CA VAL A 5 -19.12 -4.60 5.73
C VAL A 5 -19.74 -4.89 7.09
N GLU A 6 -20.59 -5.91 7.19
CA GLU A 6 -21.15 -6.35 8.48
C GLU A 6 -20.07 -6.80 9.46
N GLN A 7 -19.07 -7.56 9.00
CA GLN A 7 -17.94 -7.98 9.84
C GLN A 7 -17.15 -6.77 10.38
N LEU A 8 -16.94 -5.74 9.55
CA LEU A 8 -16.30 -4.51 9.97
C LEU A 8 -17.17 -3.75 10.99
N HIS A 9 -18.47 -3.59 10.72
CA HIS A 9 -19.41 -2.94 11.64
C HIS A 9 -19.47 -3.66 13.00
N GLN A 10 -19.42 -4.99 13.00
CA GLN A 10 -19.40 -5.77 14.23
C GLN A 10 -18.13 -5.51 15.04
N GLN A 11 -16.96 -5.49 14.40
CA GLN A 11 -15.71 -5.16 15.08
C GLN A 11 -15.70 -3.73 15.65
N LEU A 12 -16.25 -2.77 14.90
CA LEU A 12 -16.34 -1.37 15.33
C LEU A 12 -17.24 -1.18 16.57
N LYS A 13 -18.24 -2.04 16.77
CA LYS A 13 -19.07 -2.03 17.99
C LYS A 13 -18.33 -2.56 19.22
N GLU A 14 -17.41 -3.49 19.03
CA GLU A 14 -16.68 -4.14 20.12
C GLU A 14 -15.42 -3.36 20.52
N ARG A 15 -14.84 -2.59 19.58
CA ARG A 15 -13.56 -1.92 19.79
C ARG A 15 -13.26 -0.82 18.78
N ILE A 16 -12.35 0.06 19.18
CA ILE A 16 -11.64 0.94 18.26
C ILE A 16 -10.71 0.07 17.39
N LEU A 17 -10.77 0.29 16.08
CA LEU A 17 -9.84 -0.27 15.10
C LEU A 17 -8.80 0.78 14.74
N VAL A 18 -7.54 0.36 14.65
CA VAL A 18 -6.41 1.24 14.33
C VAL A 18 -6.04 1.08 12.86
N LEU A 19 -6.04 2.19 12.12
CA LEU A 19 -5.48 2.27 10.76
C LEU A 19 -3.97 2.50 10.85
N ASP A 20 -3.24 2.04 9.84
CA ASP A 20 -1.81 2.29 9.69
C ASP A 20 -1.47 3.78 9.51
N GLY A 21 -0.17 4.06 9.55
CA GLY A 21 0.38 5.40 9.38
C GLY A 21 0.77 5.71 7.94
N GLY A 22 1.47 6.83 7.75
CA GLY A 22 1.93 7.27 6.43
C GLY A 22 3.00 6.34 5.83
N MET A 23 2.67 5.66 4.72
CA MET A 23 3.62 4.85 3.96
C MET A 23 4.81 5.68 3.44
N GLY A 24 4.55 6.86 2.87
CA GLY A 24 5.61 7.73 2.33
C GLY A 24 6.65 8.16 3.39
N THR A 25 6.22 8.44 4.61
CA THR A 25 7.12 8.81 5.72
C THR A 25 8.06 7.66 6.07
N MET A 26 7.54 6.43 6.09
CA MET A 26 8.37 5.24 6.35
C MET A 26 9.36 5.02 5.21
N ILE A 27 8.93 5.12 3.95
CA ILE A 27 9.80 4.98 2.77
C ILE A 27 10.97 5.97 2.79
N GLN A 28 10.73 7.22 3.19
CA GLN A 28 11.79 8.24 3.31
C GLN A 28 12.93 7.80 4.25
N GLY A 29 12.63 7.01 5.28
CA GLY A 29 13.62 6.47 6.21
C GLY A 29 14.64 5.51 5.57
N TYR A 30 14.26 4.82 4.50
CA TYR A 30 15.12 3.87 3.79
C TYR A 30 16.14 4.53 2.86
N ARG A 31 16.02 5.85 2.62
CA ARG A 31 16.96 6.64 1.79
C ARG A 31 17.25 6.01 0.41
N LEU A 32 16.19 5.50 -0.22
CA LEU A 32 16.28 4.80 -1.51
C LEU A 32 16.86 5.70 -2.61
N SER A 33 17.73 5.10 -3.42
CA SER A 33 18.38 5.67 -4.60
C SER A 33 17.53 5.46 -5.85
N GLU A 34 17.82 6.18 -6.93
CA GLU A 34 17.16 5.98 -8.24
C GLU A 34 17.20 4.53 -8.71
N GLN A 35 18.33 3.85 -8.48
CA GLN A 35 18.52 2.45 -8.87
C GLN A 35 17.56 1.52 -8.12
N ASP A 36 17.19 1.87 -6.89
CA ASP A 36 16.23 1.11 -6.10
C ASP A 36 14.81 1.23 -6.65
N PHE A 37 14.43 2.41 -7.18
CA PHE A 37 13.14 2.60 -7.84
C PHE A 37 13.09 1.87 -9.18
N ARG A 38 14.19 1.90 -9.95
CA ARG A 38 14.28 1.24 -11.26
C ARG A 38 14.28 -0.29 -11.16
N GLY A 39 15.00 -0.84 -10.20
CA GLY A 39 15.28 -2.27 -10.16
C GLY A 39 15.88 -2.77 -11.48
N GLU A 40 15.69 -4.05 -11.78
CA GLU A 40 16.15 -4.63 -13.05
C GLU A 40 15.19 -4.27 -14.21
N ARG A 41 13.89 -4.29 -13.93
CA ARG A 41 12.84 -4.14 -14.96
C ARG A 41 12.81 -2.76 -15.61
N PHE A 42 13.15 -1.71 -14.87
CA PHE A 42 13.06 -0.33 -15.34
C PHE A 42 14.44 0.35 -15.43
N ALA A 43 15.51 -0.44 -15.54
CA ALA A 43 16.88 0.07 -15.63
C ALA A 43 17.03 1.14 -16.73
N ASP A 44 16.52 0.86 -17.93
CA ASP A 44 16.61 1.73 -19.11
C ASP A 44 15.37 2.65 -19.30
N TRP A 45 14.58 2.89 -18.24
CA TRP A 45 13.40 3.75 -18.35
C TRP A 45 13.77 5.20 -18.70
N PRO A 46 13.05 5.88 -19.62
CA PRO A 46 13.48 7.13 -20.23
C PRO A 46 13.50 8.36 -19.31
N CYS A 47 12.91 8.27 -18.12
CA CYS A 47 12.86 9.36 -17.14
C CYS A 47 13.18 8.86 -15.73
N ASP A 48 13.46 9.79 -14.82
CA ASP A 48 13.72 9.50 -13.40
C ASP A 48 12.47 8.93 -12.72
N LEU A 49 12.67 7.88 -11.92
CA LEU A 49 11.60 7.15 -11.23
C LEU A 49 11.57 7.39 -9.72
N LYS A 50 12.64 7.97 -9.17
CA LYS A 50 12.69 8.32 -7.76
C LYS A 50 11.55 9.27 -7.39
N GLY A 51 10.83 8.93 -6.34
CA GLY A 51 9.63 9.63 -5.89
C GLY A 51 8.34 8.90 -6.27
N ASN A 52 8.38 7.99 -7.24
CA ASN A 52 7.26 7.08 -7.51
C ASN A 52 7.24 5.93 -6.48
N ASN A 53 6.80 6.23 -5.26
CA ASN A 53 6.75 5.26 -4.16
C ASN A 53 5.89 4.02 -4.49
N ASP A 54 4.83 4.22 -5.27
CA ASP A 54 3.94 3.15 -5.70
C ASP A 54 4.67 2.10 -6.55
N LEU A 55 5.66 2.49 -7.36
CA LEU A 55 6.48 1.59 -8.17
C LEU A 55 7.24 0.56 -7.33
N LEU A 56 7.57 0.89 -6.08
CA LEU A 56 8.35 0.02 -5.20
C LEU A 56 7.65 -1.32 -4.93
N VAL A 57 6.33 -1.44 -5.16
CA VAL A 57 5.66 -2.76 -5.08
C VAL A 57 6.12 -3.74 -6.16
N LEU A 58 6.72 -3.24 -7.25
CA LEU A 58 7.28 -4.04 -8.33
C LEU A 58 8.81 -4.13 -8.24
N SER A 59 9.49 -3.01 -7.93
CA SER A 59 10.96 -2.96 -7.94
C SER A 59 11.60 -3.38 -6.61
N LYS A 60 10.97 -3.10 -5.48
CA LYS A 60 11.42 -3.46 -4.11
C LYS A 60 10.27 -3.89 -3.19
N PRO A 61 9.55 -4.97 -3.53
CA PRO A 61 8.39 -5.43 -2.75
C PRO A 61 8.75 -5.75 -1.29
N GLU A 62 9.99 -6.15 -1.01
CA GLU A 62 10.49 -6.43 0.34
C GLU A 62 10.42 -5.22 1.27
N VAL A 63 10.73 -4.01 0.78
CA VAL A 63 10.67 -2.78 1.58
C VAL A 63 9.22 -2.45 1.94
N ILE A 64 8.31 -2.54 0.97
CA ILE A 64 6.89 -2.24 1.21
C ILE A 64 6.28 -3.27 2.17
N ARG A 65 6.66 -4.55 2.02
CA ARG A 65 6.26 -5.61 2.94
C ARG A 65 6.75 -5.36 4.36
N GLU A 66 8.02 -5.01 4.52
CA GLU A 66 8.59 -4.69 5.83
C GLU A 66 7.84 -3.55 6.52
N ILE A 67 7.43 -2.51 5.78
CA ILE A 67 6.63 -1.41 6.32
C ILE A 67 5.23 -1.88 6.75
N HIS A 68 4.54 -2.68 5.93
CA HIS A 68 3.24 -3.25 6.32
C HIS A 68 3.35 -4.12 7.56
N ASP A 69 4.36 -4.99 7.61
CA ASP A 69 4.60 -5.89 8.74
C ASP A 69 4.92 -5.07 10.00
N ALA A 70 5.72 -4.00 9.90
CA ALA A 70 6.00 -3.09 11.01
C ALA A 70 4.73 -2.40 11.56
N TYR A 71 3.78 -2.02 10.71
CA TYR A 71 2.51 -1.47 11.17
C TYR A 71 1.64 -2.51 11.91
N PHE A 72 1.62 -3.76 11.44
CA PHE A 72 0.96 -4.83 12.18
C PHE A 72 1.61 -5.10 13.54
N GLU A 73 2.95 -5.11 13.60
CA GLU A 73 3.69 -5.27 14.86
C GLU A 73 3.45 -4.10 15.82
N ALA A 74 3.25 -2.88 15.29
CA ALA A 74 2.86 -1.71 16.07
C ALA A 74 1.39 -1.77 16.57
N GLY A 75 0.60 -2.72 16.08
CA GLY A 75 -0.79 -2.96 16.51
C GLY A 75 -1.85 -2.36 15.59
N ALA A 76 -1.53 -2.05 14.33
CA ALA A 76 -2.54 -1.69 13.33
C ALA A 76 -3.48 -2.89 13.07
N ASP A 77 -4.78 -2.59 12.98
CA ASP A 77 -5.81 -3.57 12.64
C ASP A 77 -6.13 -3.57 11.14
N ILE A 78 -5.92 -2.41 10.50
CA ILE A 78 -6.21 -2.14 9.10
C ILE A 78 -4.96 -1.50 8.49
N ILE A 79 -4.60 -1.95 7.29
CA ILE A 79 -3.54 -1.34 6.49
C ILE A 79 -4.08 -0.88 5.15
N GLU A 80 -3.42 0.10 4.55
CA GLU A 80 -3.71 0.58 3.21
C GLU A 80 -2.77 -0.05 2.20
N THR A 81 -3.19 -0.15 0.93
CA THR A 81 -2.28 -0.53 -0.16
C THR A 81 -1.33 0.62 -0.51
N ASN A 82 -0.12 0.30 -0.98
CA ASN A 82 0.81 1.30 -1.54
C ASN A 82 0.38 1.74 -2.95
N THR A 83 -0.75 2.46 -3.05
CA THR A 83 -1.38 2.79 -4.34
C THR A 83 -1.91 4.22 -4.38
N PHE A 84 -1.25 5.16 -3.70
CA PHE A 84 -1.74 6.54 -3.62
C PHE A 84 -1.70 7.25 -4.99
N ASN A 85 -0.64 7.03 -5.76
CA ASN A 85 -0.42 7.61 -7.08
C ASN A 85 -0.63 6.61 -8.22
N SER A 86 -1.10 5.40 -7.94
CA SER A 86 -1.32 4.32 -8.91
C SER A 86 -2.57 4.58 -9.76
N THR A 87 -2.57 5.67 -10.50
CA THR A 87 -3.59 6.04 -11.48
C THR A 87 -2.92 6.31 -12.81
N THR A 88 -3.65 6.19 -13.92
CA THR A 88 -3.10 6.54 -15.23
C THR A 88 -2.65 8.00 -15.28
N ILE A 89 -3.28 8.89 -14.51
CA ILE A 89 -2.96 10.33 -14.50
C ILE A 89 -1.66 10.60 -13.76
N ALA A 90 -1.53 10.14 -12.52
CA ALA A 90 -0.33 10.38 -11.73
C ALA A 90 0.88 9.57 -12.24
N MET A 91 0.65 8.42 -12.87
CA MET A 91 1.70 7.65 -13.51
C MET A 91 2.21 8.28 -14.83
N ALA A 92 1.48 9.24 -15.41
CA ALA A 92 1.92 9.94 -16.62
C ALA A 92 3.17 10.80 -16.38
N ASP A 93 3.33 11.33 -15.16
CA ASP A 93 4.55 12.06 -14.74
C ASP A 93 5.82 11.18 -14.87
N TYR A 94 5.65 9.86 -14.82
CA TYR A 94 6.72 8.86 -14.96
C TYR A 94 6.64 8.05 -16.27
N GLN A 95 5.76 8.42 -17.21
CA GLN A 95 5.50 7.68 -18.46
C GLN A 95 5.08 6.21 -18.24
N MET A 96 4.38 5.93 -17.12
CA MET A 96 4.02 4.58 -16.63
C MET A 96 2.52 4.30 -16.61
N GLU A 97 1.72 5.04 -17.38
CA GLU A 97 0.25 4.96 -17.36
C GLU A 97 -0.27 3.54 -17.55
N SER A 98 0.37 2.78 -18.45
CA SER A 98 0.04 1.39 -18.76
C SER A 98 0.29 0.42 -17.59
N LEU A 99 1.14 0.78 -16.63
CA LEU A 99 1.50 -0.04 -15.48
C LEU A 99 0.57 0.19 -14.27
N SER A 100 -0.27 1.23 -14.30
CA SER A 100 -1.16 1.58 -13.18
C SER A 100 -1.96 0.38 -12.64
N ALA A 101 -2.59 -0.41 -13.52
CA ALA A 101 -3.37 -1.57 -13.11
C ALA A 101 -2.51 -2.68 -12.50
N GLU A 102 -1.32 -2.89 -13.05
CA GLU A 102 -0.36 -3.89 -12.56
C GLU A 102 0.15 -3.52 -11.16
N ILE A 103 0.52 -2.25 -10.97
CA ILE A 103 0.99 -1.72 -9.69
C ILE A 103 -0.10 -1.88 -8.62
N ASN A 104 -1.35 -1.50 -8.92
CA ASN A 104 -2.46 -1.69 -8.00
C ASN A 104 -2.65 -3.15 -7.59
N PHE A 105 -2.57 -4.07 -8.57
CA PHE A 105 -2.76 -5.49 -8.31
C PHE A 105 -1.62 -6.08 -7.48
N ALA A 106 -0.38 -5.73 -7.78
CA ALA A 106 0.79 -6.16 -7.01
C ALA A 106 0.74 -5.61 -5.58
N ALA A 107 0.40 -4.33 -5.40
CA ALA A 107 0.24 -3.70 -4.09
C ALA A 107 -0.85 -4.39 -3.25
N ALA A 108 -2.01 -4.68 -3.84
CA ALA A 108 -3.10 -5.37 -3.16
C ALA A 108 -2.71 -6.79 -2.75
N LYS A 109 -1.98 -7.52 -3.60
CA LYS A 109 -1.44 -8.85 -3.27
C LYS A 109 -0.46 -8.78 -2.12
N LEU A 110 0.45 -7.80 -2.12
CA LEU A 110 1.47 -7.63 -1.10
C LEU A 110 0.84 -7.29 0.26
N ALA A 111 -0.03 -6.28 0.30
CA ALA A 111 -0.75 -5.90 1.51
C ALA A 111 -1.61 -7.06 2.03
N ARG A 112 -2.25 -7.83 1.13
CA ARG A 112 -3.00 -9.02 1.54
C ARG A 112 -2.11 -10.08 2.15
N ALA A 113 -0.95 -10.37 1.55
CA ALA A 113 0.00 -11.34 2.08
C ALA A 113 0.51 -10.92 3.46
N SER A 114 0.83 -9.64 3.65
CA SER A 114 1.19 -9.09 4.97
C SER A 114 0.04 -9.19 5.96
N ALA A 115 -1.19 -8.85 5.57
CA ALA A 115 -2.35 -9.00 6.44
C ALA A 115 -2.61 -10.46 6.82
N ASP A 116 -2.38 -11.39 5.89
CA ASP A 116 -2.58 -12.81 6.13
C ASP A 116 -1.50 -13.38 7.07
N ALA A 117 -0.24 -12.97 6.89
CA ALA A 117 0.91 -13.34 7.71
C ALA A 117 0.92 -12.65 9.09
N GLY A 118 0.49 -11.39 9.15
CA GLY A 118 0.41 -10.53 10.33
C GLY A 118 -0.52 -11.15 11.37
N ARG A 119 0.07 -11.94 12.26
CA ARG A 119 -0.53 -12.39 13.52
C ARG A 119 -0.03 -11.43 14.59
N PRO A 120 -0.88 -10.74 15.36
CA PRO A 120 -0.38 -10.01 16.50
C PRO A 120 0.13 -11.02 17.54
N ALA A 121 1.45 -11.10 17.66
CA ALA A 121 2.09 -11.59 18.86
C ALA A 121 1.98 -10.51 19.95
N ARG A 122 0.80 -10.41 20.60
CA ARG A 122 0.53 -9.90 21.99
C ARG A 122 -0.85 -9.26 22.13
N ARG A 123 -1.91 -10.04 21.94
CA ARG A 123 -3.16 -9.88 22.71
C ARG A 123 -3.96 -11.18 22.63
N LYS A 124 -3.77 -12.06 23.63
CA LYS A 124 -4.27 -13.45 23.65
C LYS A 124 -5.81 -13.62 23.58
N ASN A 125 -6.62 -12.59 23.32
CA ASN A 125 -8.07 -12.63 23.56
C ASN A 125 -8.97 -11.91 22.53
N ARG A 126 -8.61 -11.82 21.23
CA ARG A 126 -9.53 -11.24 20.22
C ARG A 126 -9.62 -12.07 18.94
N ALA A 127 -10.85 -12.39 18.54
CA ALA A 127 -11.16 -12.74 17.16
C ALA A 127 -11.03 -11.45 16.31
N MET A 128 -10.19 -11.48 15.29
CA MET A 128 -9.87 -10.29 14.48
C MET A 128 -10.48 -10.38 13.09
N SER A 129 -11.18 -9.32 12.67
CA SER A 129 -11.52 -9.12 11.25
C SER A 129 -10.47 -8.20 10.62
N ARG A 130 -9.92 -8.63 9.47
CA ARG A 130 -8.85 -7.96 8.72
C ARG A 130 -9.45 -7.17 7.57
N ALA A 131 -8.98 -5.95 7.33
CA ALA A 131 -9.34 -5.15 6.16
C ALA A 131 -8.08 -4.57 5.50
N CYS A 132 -8.11 -4.48 4.18
CA CYS A 132 -7.12 -3.81 3.36
C CYS A 132 -7.89 -2.76 2.53
N LEU A 133 -7.51 -1.49 2.65
CA LEU A 133 -8.20 -0.38 2.01
C LEU A 133 -7.38 0.14 0.82
N ALA A 134 -8.01 0.20 -0.35
CA ALA A 134 -7.48 0.95 -1.48
C ALA A 134 -7.80 2.44 -1.29
N ARG A 135 -6.82 3.31 -1.49
CA ARG A 135 -7.01 4.76 -1.35
C ARG A 135 -7.85 5.34 -2.50
N PRO A 136 -8.70 6.36 -2.24
CA PRO A 136 -9.43 7.07 -3.28
C PRO A 136 -8.47 7.90 -4.15
N THR A 137 -8.71 7.85 -5.46
CA THR A 137 -7.88 8.50 -6.49
C THR A 137 -8.27 9.97 -6.68
N ALA A 138 -7.29 10.88 -6.73
CA ALA A 138 -7.55 12.27 -7.13
C ALA A 138 -8.04 12.32 -8.60
N PRO A 139 -9.08 13.11 -8.93
CA PRO A 139 -9.54 13.26 -10.30
C PRO A 139 -8.50 13.98 -11.17
N PRO A 140 -8.53 13.78 -12.50
CA PRO A 140 -7.63 14.49 -13.41
C PRO A 140 -7.79 16.00 -13.31
N LEU A 141 -6.68 16.73 -13.37
CA LEU A 141 -6.65 18.21 -13.39
C LEU A 141 -7.47 18.80 -14.55
N SER A 142 -7.72 18.04 -15.61
CA SER A 142 -8.61 18.45 -16.73
C SER A 142 -10.09 18.60 -16.35
N ARG A 143 -10.50 18.21 -15.14
CA ARG A 143 -11.85 18.44 -14.58
C ARG A 143 -11.93 19.60 -13.60
N LEU A 144 -10.83 20.29 -13.34
CA LEU A 144 -10.73 21.46 -12.44
C LEU A 144 -10.52 22.79 -13.19
N MET A 145 -10.51 22.75 -14.52
CA MET A 145 -10.50 23.93 -15.41
C MET A 145 -11.76 23.95 -16.28
#